data_AF-A0A1Z8ZW42-F1
#
_entry.id   AF-A0A1Z8ZW42-F1
#
_cell.length_a   1.000
_cell.length_b   1.000
_cell.length_c   1.000
_cell.angle_alpha   90.00
_cell.angle_beta   90.00
_cell.angle_gamma   90.00
#
_symmetry.space_group_name_H-M   'P 1'
#
loop_
_entity.id
_entity.type
_entity.pdbx_description
1 polymer ?
#
loop_
_entity_poly.entity_id
_entity_poly.type
_entity_poly.pdbx_seq_one_letter_code
_entity_poly.pdbx_strand_id
1 'polypeptide(L)'
;MAENIHTQFHRFVSSDEKEALLGQKGSVLWMYGLSGSGKSTIAAAVERKLHVKGRFVVILDGDNFRNGLNSDLGFSDEDREENVRRVSEVAKMFASQGII
;
A
#
# COMPACT_ATOMS: atom_id res chain seq x y z
N MET A 1 8.23 -20.24 11.34
CA MET A 1 6.87 -19.64 11.34
C MET A 1 6.45 -19.45 12.80
N ALA A 2 5.82 -18.34 13.16
CA ALA A 2 5.49 -18.07 14.56
C ALA A 2 4.36 -18.99 15.04
N GLU A 3 4.67 -19.85 16.00
CA GLU A 3 3.80 -20.96 16.46
C GLU A 3 2.58 -20.50 17.29
N ASN A 4 2.46 -19.21 17.61
CA ASN A 4 1.45 -18.67 18.51
C ASN A 4 0.63 -17.52 17.90
N ILE A 5 0.27 -17.59 16.62
CA ILE A 5 -0.57 -16.58 15.96
C ILE A 5 -2.01 -17.07 15.85
N HIS A 6 -2.92 -16.44 16.60
CA HIS A 6 -4.36 -16.64 16.50
C HIS A 6 -5.02 -15.44 15.82
N THR A 7 -5.40 -15.59 14.55
CA THR A 7 -6.02 -14.51 13.81
C THR A 7 -7.48 -14.32 14.21
N GLN A 8 -7.91 -13.07 14.37
CA GLN A 8 -9.27 -12.70 14.79
C GLN A 8 -10.10 -12.10 13.63
N PHE A 9 -9.65 -12.30 12.38
CA PHE A 9 -10.25 -11.65 11.21
C PHE A 9 -11.76 -11.88 11.07
N HIS A 10 -12.24 -13.06 11.48
CA HIS A 10 -13.66 -13.43 11.46
C HIS A 10 -14.56 -12.58 12.38
N ARG A 11 -13.98 -11.86 13.36
CA ARG A 11 -14.73 -10.98 14.29
C ARG A 11 -14.86 -9.55 13.77
N PHE A 12 -14.12 -9.21 12.73
CA PHE A 12 -14.10 -7.86 12.17
C PHE A 12 -14.98 -7.79 10.93
N VAL A 13 -15.38 -6.56 10.59
CA VAL A 13 -16.09 -6.26 9.33
C VAL A 13 -15.31 -6.85 8.16
N SER A 14 -16.01 -7.57 7.28
CA SER A 14 -15.41 -8.23 6.12
C SER A 14 -14.85 -7.22 5.12
N SER A 15 -13.96 -7.69 4.23
CA SER A 15 -13.49 -6.87 3.10
C SER A 15 -14.66 -6.36 2.26
N ASP A 16 -15.63 -7.23 1.99
CA ASP A 16 -16.77 -6.93 1.12
C ASP A 16 -17.66 -5.83 1.70
N GLU A 17 -17.89 -5.85 3.01
CA GLU A 17 -18.61 -4.78 3.70
C GLU A 17 -17.86 -3.44 3.67
N LYS A 18 -16.51 -3.46 3.80
CA LYS A 18 -15.69 -2.24 3.68
C LYS A 18 -15.68 -1.70 2.26
N GLU A 19 -15.55 -2.56 1.27
CA GLU A 19 -15.65 -2.21 -0.14
C GLU A 19 -17.03 -1.63 -0.48
N ALA A 20 -18.11 -2.21 0.08
CA ALA A 20 -19.47 -1.68 -0.06
C ALA A 20 -19.61 -0.29 0.57
N LEU A 21 -19.03 -0.07 1.76
CA LEU A 21 -19.02 1.24 2.43
C LEU A 21 -18.30 2.31 1.61
N LEU A 22 -17.13 1.99 1.04
CA LEU A 22 -16.36 2.91 0.21
C LEU A 22 -16.90 3.01 -1.23
N GLY A 23 -17.82 2.12 -1.61
CA GLY A 23 -18.34 1.99 -2.97
C GLY A 23 -17.27 1.62 -4.01
N GLN A 24 -16.14 1.03 -3.58
CA GLN A 24 -14.99 0.72 -4.44
C GLN A 24 -14.32 -0.60 -4.01
N LYS A 25 -13.62 -1.25 -4.94
CA LYS A 25 -12.78 -2.42 -4.61
C LYS A 25 -11.39 -1.99 -4.20
N GLY A 26 -10.83 -2.68 -3.22
CA GLY A 26 -9.43 -2.50 -2.86
C GLY A 26 -8.52 -2.99 -3.98
N SER A 27 -7.45 -2.27 -4.26
CA SER A 27 -6.54 -2.60 -5.36
C SER A 27 -5.15 -2.07 -5.06
N VAL A 28 -4.13 -2.61 -5.74
CA VAL A 28 -2.76 -2.10 -5.65
C VAL A 28 -2.26 -1.84 -7.06
N LEU A 29 -1.93 -0.58 -7.35
CA LEU A 29 -1.22 -0.21 -8.57
C LEU A 29 0.28 -0.09 -8.27
N TRP A 30 1.03 -1.15 -8.57
CA TRP A 30 2.47 -1.17 -8.32
C TRP A 30 3.26 -0.51 -9.44
N MET A 31 3.83 0.66 -9.18
CA MET A 31 4.69 1.38 -10.13
C MET A 31 6.17 1.07 -9.88
N TYR A 32 6.85 0.53 -10.88
CA TYR A 32 8.29 0.28 -10.86
C TYR A 32 8.97 0.98 -12.04
N GLY A 33 10.26 1.31 -11.87
CA GLY A 33 11.03 2.05 -12.87
C GLY A 33 12.18 2.83 -12.24
N LEU A 34 13.10 3.30 -13.08
CA LEU A 34 14.29 4.04 -12.65
C LEU A 34 13.95 5.31 -11.86
N SER A 35 14.88 5.78 -11.03
CA SER A 35 14.74 7.11 -10.41
C SER A 35 14.57 8.19 -11.49
N GLY A 36 13.66 9.14 -11.28
CA GLY A 36 13.33 10.16 -12.27
C GLY A 36 12.47 9.71 -13.45
N SER A 37 12.07 8.44 -13.56
CA SER A 37 11.21 7.95 -14.67
C SER A 37 9.76 8.45 -14.63
N GLY A 38 9.40 9.33 -13.69
CA GLY A 38 8.08 9.93 -13.58
C GLY A 38 7.05 9.15 -12.76
N LYS A 39 7.44 8.11 -12.00
CA LYS A 39 6.51 7.29 -11.17
C LYS A 39 5.62 8.14 -10.27
N SER A 40 6.21 8.97 -9.40
CA SER A 40 5.46 9.79 -8.45
C SER A 40 4.62 10.86 -9.17
N THR A 41 5.05 11.35 -10.34
CA THR A 41 4.27 12.27 -11.18
C THR A 41 3.01 11.59 -11.71
N ILE A 42 3.12 10.37 -12.23
CA ILE A 42 1.98 9.60 -12.73
C ILE A 42 1.07 9.19 -11.57
N ALA A 43 1.63 8.71 -10.45
CA ALA A 43 0.89 8.33 -9.25
C ALA A 43 0.01 9.49 -8.74
N ALA A 44 0.57 10.69 -8.59
CA ALA A 44 -0.17 11.88 -8.18
C ALA A 44 -1.26 12.29 -9.19
N ALA A 45 -1.02 12.10 -10.50
CA ALA A 45 -2.03 12.37 -11.52
C ALA A 45 -3.18 11.34 -11.49
N VAL A 46 -2.87 10.07 -11.22
CA VAL A 46 -3.85 8.99 -11.05
C VAL A 46 -4.70 9.23 -9.80
N GLU A 47 -4.07 9.53 -8.66
CA GLU A 47 -4.75 9.86 -7.40
C GLU A 47 -5.76 11.00 -7.61
N ARG A 48 -5.32 12.13 -8.21
CA ARG A 48 -6.23 13.26 -8.50
C ARG A 48 -7.41 12.86 -9.36
N LYS A 49 -7.19 12.07 -10.43
CA LYS A 49 -8.27 11.61 -11.31
C LYS A 49 -9.25 10.67 -10.61
N LEU A 50 -8.76 9.81 -9.74
CA LEU A 50 -9.59 8.88 -8.96
C LEU A 50 -10.35 9.62 -7.85
N HIS A 51 -9.72 10.57 -7.18
CA HIS A 51 -10.34 11.41 -6.16
C HIS A 51 -11.55 12.18 -6.72
N VAL A 52 -11.42 12.79 -7.91
CA VAL A 52 -12.55 13.46 -8.59
C VAL A 52 -13.72 12.50 -8.89
N LYS A 53 -13.45 11.20 -9.01
CA LYS A 53 -14.46 10.14 -9.20
C LYS A 53 -15.00 9.59 -7.88
N GLY A 54 -14.71 10.24 -6.74
CA GLY A 54 -15.13 9.81 -5.41
C GLY A 54 -14.42 8.54 -4.93
N ARG A 55 -13.21 8.25 -5.44
CA ARG A 55 -12.41 7.09 -5.01
C ARG A 55 -11.41 7.50 -3.94
N PHE A 56 -11.27 6.66 -2.92
CA PHE A 56 -10.28 6.81 -1.87
C PHE A 56 -9.00 6.08 -2.24
N VAL A 57 -7.90 6.82 -2.37
CA VAL A 57 -6.60 6.33 -2.84
C VAL A 57 -5.53 6.70 -1.82
N VAL A 58 -4.56 5.82 -1.61
CA VAL A 58 -3.38 6.11 -0.79
C VAL A 58 -2.11 5.87 -1.58
N ILE A 59 -1.26 6.89 -1.71
CA ILE A 59 0.06 6.75 -2.32
C ILE A 59 1.07 6.21 -1.31
N LEU A 60 1.65 5.06 -1.63
CA LEU A 60 2.80 4.50 -0.90
C LEU A 60 4.08 4.81 -1.68
N ASP A 61 4.90 5.68 -1.11
CA ASP A 61 6.18 6.06 -1.68
C ASP A 61 7.32 5.46 -0.84
N GLY A 62 8.23 4.73 -1.50
CA GLY A 62 9.32 4.03 -0.82
C GLY A 62 10.27 4.96 -0.07
N ASP A 63 10.47 6.19 -0.55
CA ASP A 63 11.33 7.16 0.12
C ASP A 63 10.63 7.75 1.36
N ASN A 64 9.31 7.94 1.30
CA ASN A 64 8.52 8.34 2.48
C ASN A 64 8.55 7.28 3.59
N PHE A 65 8.55 5.99 3.23
CA PHE A 65 8.65 4.90 4.22
C PHE A 65 9.99 4.90 4.96
N ARG A 66 11.08 5.35 4.31
CA ARG A 66 12.41 5.47 4.93
C ARG A 66 12.47 6.54 6.02
N ASN A 67 11.53 7.50 6.03
CA ASN A 67 11.38 8.46 7.13
C ASN A 67 10.52 7.93 8.29
N GLY A 68 10.00 6.69 8.20
CA GLY A 68 9.09 6.10 9.17
C GLY A 68 9.30 4.61 9.36
N LEU A 69 8.39 3.77 8.83
CA LEU A 69 8.37 2.32 9.03
C LEU A 69 9.69 1.63 8.65
N ASN A 70 10.44 2.19 7.71
CA ASN A 70 11.68 1.63 7.15
C ASN A 70 12.89 2.50 7.48
N SER A 71 12.84 3.28 8.58
CA SER A 71 13.94 4.15 9.02
C SER A 71 15.17 3.40 9.53
N ASP A 72 15.02 2.12 9.84
CA ASP A 72 16.09 1.18 10.19
C ASP A 72 16.82 0.60 8.97
N LEU A 73 16.32 0.81 7.75
CA LEU A 73 16.89 0.22 6.54
C LEU A 73 17.83 1.19 5.81
N GLY A 74 19.04 0.71 5.50
CA GLY A 74 20.00 1.39 4.64
C GLY A 74 19.74 1.18 3.15
N PHE A 75 20.79 1.17 2.35
CA PHE A 75 20.71 1.09 0.87
C PHE A 75 21.40 -0.15 0.28
N SER A 76 21.73 -1.16 1.10
CA SER A 76 22.17 -2.47 0.60
C SER A 76 21.06 -3.15 -0.20
N ASP A 77 21.40 -4.22 -0.92
CA ASP A 77 20.42 -4.96 -1.70
C ASP A 77 19.43 -5.70 -0.78
N GLU A 78 19.90 -6.20 0.38
CA GLU A 78 19.05 -6.80 1.40
C GLU A 78 18.08 -5.77 2.02
N ASP A 79 18.56 -4.56 2.32
CA ASP A 79 17.73 -3.48 2.85
C ASP A 79 16.68 -3.02 1.83
N ARG A 80 17.01 -3.03 0.54
CA ARG A 80 16.07 -2.73 -0.54
C ARG A 80 15.00 -3.79 -0.68
N GLU A 81 15.37 -5.06 -0.59
CA GLU A 81 14.43 -6.19 -0.61
C GLU A 81 13.45 -6.09 0.57
N GLU A 82 13.96 -5.88 1.79
CA GLU A 82 13.13 -5.74 2.99
C GLU A 82 12.23 -4.50 2.92
N ASN A 83 12.72 -3.39 2.36
CA ASN A 83 11.93 -2.20 2.12
C ASN A 83 10.73 -2.50 1.21
N VAL A 84 10.95 -3.22 0.10
CA VAL A 84 9.88 -3.63 -0.82
C VAL A 84 8.92 -4.61 -0.13
N ARG A 85 9.43 -5.56 0.66
CA ARG A 85 8.60 -6.52 1.41
C ARG A 85 7.65 -5.81 2.38
N ARG A 86 8.17 -4.88 3.18
CA ARG A 86 7.37 -4.09 4.14
C ARG A 86 6.32 -3.23 3.45
N VAL A 87 6.68 -2.53 2.37
CA VAL A 87 5.73 -1.72 1.58
C VAL A 87 4.64 -2.61 0.96
N SER A 88 5.00 -3.80 0.48
CA SER A 88 4.04 -4.76 -0.11
C SER A 88 3.02 -5.27 0.90
N GLU A 89 3.44 -5.56 2.14
CA GLU A 89 2.52 -5.96 3.20
C GLU A 89 1.57 -4.82 3.60
N VAL A 90 2.06 -3.58 3.67
CA VAL A 90 1.21 -2.40 3.92
C VAL A 90 0.22 -2.18 2.77
N ALA A 91 0.65 -2.31 1.52
CA ALA A 91 -0.22 -2.23 0.34
C ALA A 91 -1.34 -3.28 0.39
N LYS A 92 -0.99 -4.53 0.73
CA LYS A 92 -1.96 -5.62 0.91
C LYS A 92 -2.94 -5.33 2.04
N MET A 93 -2.47 -4.77 3.15
CA MET A 93 -3.35 -4.33 4.24
C MET A 93 -4.34 -3.28 3.75
N PHE A 94 -3.90 -2.24 3.03
CA PHE A 94 -4.81 -1.22 2.50
C PHE A 94 -5.82 -1.79 1.50
N ALA A 95 -5.38 -2.62 0.55
CA ALA A 95 -6.29 -3.27 -0.39
C ALA A 95 -7.34 -4.13 0.33
N SER A 96 -6.98 -4.83 1.41
CA SER A 96 -7.95 -5.60 2.21
C SER A 96 -9.01 -4.74 2.93
N GLN A 97 -8.79 -3.42 3.02
CA GLN A 97 -9.76 -2.46 3.56
C GLN A 97 -10.58 -1.75 2.48
N GLY A 98 -10.48 -2.16 1.22
CA GLY A 98 -11.17 -1.52 0.10
C GLY A 98 -10.48 -0.27 -0.44
N ILE A 99 -9.24 0.02 -0.04
CA ILE A 99 -8.47 1.19 -0.47
C ILE A 99 -7.73 0.86 -1.78
N ILE A 100 -7.65 1.84 -2.68
CA ILE A 100 -6.91 1.76 -3.96
C ILE A 100 -5.49 2.34 -3.79
#